data_AF-A0A0F2R6M3-F1
#
_entry.id   AF-A0A0F2R6M3-F1
#
_cell.length_a   1.000
_cell.length_b   1.000
_cell.length_c   1.000
_cell.angle_alpha   90.00
_cell.angle_beta   90.00
_cell.angle_gamma   90.00
#
_symmetry.space_group_name_H-M   'P 1'
#
loop_
_entity.id
_entity.type
_entity.pdbx_description
1 polymer ?
#
loop_
_entity_poly.entity_id
_entity_poly.type
_entity_poly.pdbx_seq_one_letter_code
_entity_poly.pdbx_strand_id
1 'polypeptide(L)'
;MDGVKTLSRPIAFWVGFFNMLACLVLIGASYWGLQSISKTVLPLAQNTPGVPEIERLARWTGDALQWFWPALAPAAVLFFLVLTLLTWLVLRSRVKKRLPSPTTARPRAAKPSAASKAEDTRQTLEMNQRIFLHLIATLQKEGRLLDFFSEDLAQYDDGQIGAAVRNIHENCKKTIHKYLAPQAVVDREEGEEISVDKDFDANELKLVGNVTGHPPFKGIVRHRGWRTRKIDLPTLSGQQDPGIIAPAEIEII
;
A
#
# COMPACT_ATOMS: atom_id res chain seq x y z
N MET A 1 6.15 -11.36 -15.91
CA MET A 1 7.63 -11.37 -15.72
C MET A 1 8.22 -9.95 -15.78
N ASP A 2 7.40 -8.93 -15.48
CA ASP A 2 7.62 -7.58 -16.01
C ASP A 2 8.05 -6.59 -14.91
N GLY A 3 7.68 -6.83 -13.66
CA GLY A 3 8.13 -6.02 -12.50
C GLY A 3 9.64 -6.08 -12.22
N VAL A 4 10.31 -7.16 -12.64
CA VAL A 4 11.78 -7.31 -12.47
C VAL A 4 12.52 -6.38 -13.41
N LYS A 5 12.04 -6.25 -14.64
CA LYS A 5 12.67 -5.45 -15.70
C LYS A 5 12.46 -3.95 -15.45
N THR A 6 11.34 -3.55 -14.85
CA THR A 6 11.02 -2.14 -14.57
C THR A 6 11.86 -1.58 -13.42
N LEU A 7 12.16 -2.36 -12.37
CA LEU A 7 13.02 -1.93 -11.27
C LEU A 7 14.52 -2.15 -11.51
N SER A 8 14.93 -3.19 -12.25
CA SER A 8 16.36 -3.46 -12.45
C SER A 8 17.04 -2.45 -13.37
N ARG A 9 16.32 -1.97 -14.39
CA ARG A 9 16.86 -1.03 -15.40
C ARG A 9 17.38 0.29 -14.83
N PRO A 10 16.64 1.02 -13.98
CA PRO A 10 17.16 2.26 -13.39
C PRO A 10 18.35 2.00 -12.47
N ILE A 11 18.34 0.91 -11.70
CA ILE A 11 19.44 0.58 -10.78
C ILE A 11 20.71 0.20 -11.54
N ALA A 12 20.61 -0.50 -12.68
CA ALA A 12 21.73 -0.80 -13.59
C ALA A 12 22.45 0.47 -14.03
N PHE A 13 21.63 1.44 -14.45
CA PHE A 13 22.09 2.70 -15.00
C PHE A 13 22.86 3.49 -13.96
N TRP A 14 22.32 3.62 -12.75
CA TRP A 14 22.99 4.33 -11.65
C TRP A 14 24.29 3.65 -11.20
N VAL A 15 24.31 2.32 -11.07
CA VAL A 15 25.54 1.58 -10.70
C VAL A 15 26.62 1.77 -11.76
N GLY A 16 26.28 1.64 -13.05
CA GLY A 16 27.23 1.87 -14.14
C GLY A 16 27.72 3.31 -14.20
N PHE A 17 26.82 4.28 -14.00
CA PHE A 17 27.16 5.71 -13.98
C PHE A 17 28.18 6.06 -12.89
N PHE A 18 27.93 5.65 -11.64
CA PHE A 18 28.86 5.95 -10.53
C PHE A 18 30.20 5.21 -10.66
N ASN A 19 30.19 3.97 -11.17
CA ASN A 19 31.41 3.20 -11.39
C ASN A 19 32.28 3.84 -12.49
N MET A 20 31.66 4.29 -13.59
CA MET A 20 32.35 4.99 -14.68
C MET A 20 32.84 6.38 -14.26
N LEU A 21 32.08 7.10 -13.44
CA LEU A 21 32.51 8.37 -12.85
C LEU A 21 33.74 8.18 -11.97
N ALA A 22 33.75 7.15 -11.11
CA ALA A 22 34.92 6.82 -10.29
C ALA A 22 36.15 6.45 -11.14
N CYS A 23 35.95 5.70 -12.23
CA CYS A 23 37.00 5.37 -13.20
C CYS A 23 37.63 6.64 -13.81
N LEU A 24 36.80 7.59 -14.26
CA LEU A 24 37.27 8.85 -14.84
C LEU A 24 38.04 9.70 -13.81
N VAL A 25 37.56 9.79 -12.57
CA VAL A 25 38.25 10.51 -11.50
C VAL A 25 39.60 9.88 -11.19
N LEU A 26 39.68 8.56 -11.09
CA LEU A 26 40.93 7.84 -10.80
C LEU A 26 41.95 7.96 -11.92
N ILE A 27 41.53 7.82 -13.19
CA ILE A 27 42.39 8.02 -14.35
C ILE A 27 42.89 9.47 -14.39
N GLY A 28 42.00 10.44 -14.21
CA GLY A 28 42.35 11.86 -14.21
C GLY A 28 43.34 12.23 -13.10
N ALA A 29 43.08 11.79 -11.87
CA ALA A 29 43.96 12.05 -10.73
C ALA A 29 45.34 11.38 -10.88
N SER A 30 45.37 10.14 -11.36
CA SER A 30 46.62 9.41 -11.58
C SER A 30 47.46 10.04 -12.70
N TYR A 31 46.83 10.45 -13.79
CA TYR A 31 47.49 11.15 -14.89
C TYR A 31 48.04 12.50 -14.43
N TRP A 32 47.24 13.28 -13.70
CA TRP A 32 47.65 14.58 -13.18
C TRP A 32 48.81 14.48 -12.19
N GLY A 33 48.78 13.48 -11.30
CA GLY A 33 49.89 13.18 -10.39
C GLY A 33 51.18 12.82 -11.13
N LEU A 34 51.11 11.89 -12.08
CA LEU A 34 52.26 11.50 -12.92
C LEU A 34 52.82 12.69 -13.71
N GLN A 35 51.94 13.52 -14.28
CA GLN A 35 52.33 14.72 -15.02
C GLN A 35 53.01 15.76 -14.11
N SER A 36 52.51 15.92 -12.88
CA SER A 36 53.09 16.86 -11.91
C SER A 36 54.50 16.42 -11.51
N ILE A 37 54.69 15.13 -11.21
CA ILE A 37 55.99 14.56 -10.88
C ILE A 37 56.95 14.68 -12.07
N SER A 38 56.49 14.33 -13.27
CA SER A 38 57.32 14.42 -14.49
C SER A 38 57.81 15.87 -14.74
N LYS A 39 56.93 16.87 -14.58
CA LYS A 39 57.29 18.29 -14.72
C LYS A 39 58.30 18.77 -13.68
N THR A 40 58.30 18.20 -12.48
CA THR A 40 59.26 18.53 -11.42
C THR A 40 60.59 17.81 -11.61
N VAL A 41 60.55 16.51 -11.94
CA VAL A 41 61.74 15.64 -11.98
C VAL A 41 62.56 15.82 -13.25
N LEU A 42 61.94 16.13 -14.40
CA LEU A 42 62.63 16.34 -15.66
C LEU A 42 63.66 17.49 -15.64
N PRO A 43 63.33 18.71 -15.14
CA PRO A 43 64.33 19.78 -15.03
C PRO A 43 65.37 19.50 -13.93
N LEU A 44 64.99 18.82 -12.84
CA LEU A 44 65.93 18.42 -11.78
C LEU A 44 67.00 17.45 -12.30
N ALA A 45 66.62 16.50 -13.15
CA ALA A 45 67.52 15.55 -13.79
C ALA A 45 68.48 16.24 -14.77
N GLN A 46 68.01 17.25 -15.51
CA GLN A 46 68.83 18.01 -16.46
C GLN A 46 69.84 18.94 -15.77
N ASN A 47 69.46 19.53 -14.63
CA ASN A 47 70.30 20.49 -13.91
C ASN A 47 71.28 19.83 -12.92
N THR A 48 71.11 18.55 -12.60
CA THR A 48 71.96 17.82 -11.63
C THR A 48 72.47 16.50 -12.21
N PRO A 49 73.33 16.53 -13.25
CA PRO A 49 73.89 15.32 -13.84
C PRO A 49 74.79 14.58 -12.83
N GLY A 50 74.61 13.27 -12.68
CA GLY A 50 75.44 12.42 -11.80
C GLY A 50 74.73 11.83 -10.58
N VAL A 51 73.44 12.11 -10.37
CA VAL A 51 72.62 11.42 -9.36
C VAL A 51 71.79 10.33 -10.03
N PRO A 52 72.19 9.04 -9.94
CA PRO A 52 71.55 7.95 -10.68
C PRO A 52 70.08 7.72 -10.26
N GLU A 53 69.70 8.15 -9.06
CA GLU A 53 68.32 8.04 -8.54
C GLU A 53 67.36 8.97 -9.28
N ILE A 54 67.76 10.24 -9.49
CA ILE A 54 66.93 11.25 -10.16
C ILE A 54 66.77 10.89 -11.64
N GLU A 55 67.82 10.42 -12.29
CA GLU A 55 67.78 9.96 -13.68
C GLU A 55 66.91 8.70 -13.86
N ARG A 56 66.89 7.81 -12.86
CA ARG A 56 66.02 6.62 -12.87
C ARG A 56 64.56 7.03 -12.70
N LEU A 57 64.27 7.97 -11.80
CA LEU A 57 62.93 8.52 -11.59
C LEU A 57 62.43 9.28 -12.81
N ALA A 58 63.27 10.11 -13.44
CA ALA A 58 62.92 10.85 -14.66
C ALA A 58 62.55 9.90 -15.81
N ARG A 59 63.36 8.85 -16.04
CA ARG A 59 63.07 7.82 -17.03
C ARG A 59 61.78 7.07 -16.72
N TRP A 60 61.64 6.58 -15.48
CA TRP A 60 60.45 5.83 -15.07
C TRP A 60 59.17 6.65 -15.19
N THR A 61 59.18 7.94 -14.81
CA THR A 61 58.00 8.80 -14.95
C THR A 61 57.65 9.09 -16.41
N GLY A 62 58.66 9.26 -17.27
CA GLY A 62 58.47 9.42 -18.72
C GLY A 62 57.87 8.17 -19.37
N ASP A 63 58.45 7.01 -19.08
CA ASP A 63 57.94 5.71 -19.53
C ASP A 63 56.52 5.46 -19.02
N ALA A 64 56.25 5.74 -17.74
CA ALA A 64 54.93 5.61 -17.15
C ALA A 64 53.89 6.52 -17.82
N LEU A 65 54.26 7.75 -18.21
CA LEU A 65 53.36 8.68 -18.90
C LEU A 65 53.11 8.26 -20.35
N GLN A 66 54.13 7.75 -21.05
CA GLN A 66 54.02 7.23 -22.41
C GLN A 66 53.12 5.98 -22.47
N TRP A 67 53.24 5.08 -21.49
CA TRP A 67 52.43 3.88 -21.38
C TRP A 67 51.06 4.12 -20.73
N PHE A 68 50.81 5.33 -20.21
CA PHE A 68 49.58 5.65 -19.49
C PHE A 68 48.32 5.47 -20.36
N TRP A 69 48.27 6.15 -21.50
CA TRP A 69 47.14 6.10 -22.42
C TRP A 69 46.99 4.76 -23.18
N PRO A 70 48.06 4.11 -23.68
CA PRO A 70 47.91 2.86 -24.43
C PRO A 70 47.72 1.62 -23.55
N ALA A 71 48.13 1.62 -22.28
CA ALA A 71 48.07 0.42 -21.44
C ALA A 71 47.30 0.63 -20.12
N LEU A 72 47.66 1.62 -19.30
CA LEU A 72 47.08 1.81 -17.97
C LEU A 72 45.61 2.27 -18.02
N ALA A 73 45.29 3.24 -18.88
CA ALA A 73 43.94 3.75 -19.07
C ALA A 73 42.96 2.67 -19.60
N PRO A 74 43.26 1.92 -20.68
CA PRO A 74 42.36 0.86 -21.14
C PRO A 74 42.27 -0.31 -20.16
N ALA A 75 43.35 -0.65 -19.44
CA ALA A 75 43.30 -1.66 -18.39
C ALA A 75 42.38 -1.25 -17.22
N ALA A 76 42.44 0.02 -16.80
CA ALA A 76 41.55 0.57 -15.78
C ALA A 76 40.09 0.58 -16.26
N VAL A 77 39.83 1.03 -17.50
CA VAL A 77 38.48 1.00 -18.08
C VAL A 77 37.94 -0.43 -18.14
N LEU A 78 38.73 -1.40 -18.59
CA LEU A 78 38.34 -2.80 -18.66
C LEU A 78 38.05 -3.38 -17.26
N PHE A 79 38.85 -3.03 -16.26
CA PHE A 79 38.63 -3.42 -14.87
C PHE A 79 37.29 -2.88 -14.33
N PHE A 80 36.99 -1.59 -14.53
CA PHE A 80 35.74 -0.97 -14.10
C PHE A 80 34.52 -1.49 -14.89
N LEU A 81 34.67 -1.84 -16.17
CA LEU A 81 33.64 -2.52 -16.96
C LEU A 81 33.32 -3.91 -16.39
N VAL A 82 34.34 -4.70 -16.05
CA VAL A 82 34.17 -6.03 -15.41
C VAL A 82 33.55 -5.88 -14.03
N LEU A 83 33.98 -4.91 -13.22
CA LEU A 83 33.41 -4.62 -11.91
C LEU A 83 31.93 -4.22 -12.00
N THR A 84 31.58 -3.40 -12.98
CA THR A 84 30.18 -3.02 -13.26
C THR A 84 29.35 -4.24 -13.67
N LEU A 85 29.87 -5.11 -14.53
CA LEU A 85 29.21 -6.34 -14.93
C LEU A 85 29.01 -7.29 -13.74
N LEU A 86 30.02 -7.47 -12.89
CA LEU A 86 29.98 -8.33 -11.71
C LEU A 86 28.99 -7.81 -10.66
N THR A 87 29.05 -6.52 -10.34
CA THR A 87 28.12 -5.89 -9.39
C THR A 87 26.68 -5.96 -9.91
N TRP A 88 26.47 -5.76 -11.21
CA TRP A 88 25.18 -5.97 -11.86
C TRP A 88 24.70 -7.43 -11.78
N LEU A 89 25.57 -8.42 -12.06
CA LEU A 89 25.24 -9.83 -11.96
C LEU A 89 24.89 -10.24 -10.52
N VAL A 90 25.64 -9.77 -9.53
CA VAL A 90 25.36 -10.00 -8.10
C VAL A 90 24.02 -9.37 -7.72
N LEU A 91 23.79 -8.11 -8.08
CA LEU A 91 22.56 -7.41 -7.75
C LEU A 91 21.35 -8.05 -8.44
N ARG A 92 21.47 -8.41 -9.72
CA ARG A 92 20.46 -9.17 -10.47
C ARG A 92 20.18 -10.53 -9.83
N SER A 93 21.21 -11.23 -9.37
CA SER A 93 21.05 -12.54 -8.70
C SER A 93 20.36 -12.40 -7.33
N ARG A 94 20.66 -11.34 -6.57
CA ARG A 94 20.04 -11.04 -5.27
C ARG A 94 18.59 -10.58 -5.43
N VAL A 95 18.31 -9.73 -6.42
CA VAL A 95 16.96 -9.29 -6.78
C VAL A 95 16.13 -10.46 -7.29
N LYS A 96 16.66 -11.32 -8.18
CA LYS A 96 15.99 -12.56 -8.63
C LYS A 96 15.74 -13.54 -7.47
N LYS A 97 16.62 -13.60 -6.46
CA LYS A 97 16.41 -14.38 -5.23
C LYS A 97 15.43 -13.75 -4.23
N ARG A 98 15.14 -12.44 -4.33
CA ARG A 98 14.23 -11.70 -3.43
C ARG A 98 12.89 -11.33 -4.07
N LEU A 99 12.75 -11.45 -5.39
CA LEU A 99 11.47 -11.40 -6.07
C LEU A 99 10.75 -12.73 -5.79
N PRO A 100 9.58 -12.71 -5.12
CA PRO A 100 8.81 -13.92 -4.94
C PRO A 100 8.37 -14.43 -6.31
N SER A 101 8.66 -15.70 -6.62
CA SER A 101 7.94 -16.40 -7.68
C SER A 101 6.44 -16.30 -7.36
N PRO A 102 5.58 -15.93 -8.33
CA PRO A 102 4.17 -16.17 -8.17
C PRO A 102 4.01 -17.69 -8.09
N THR A 103 3.60 -18.15 -6.91
CA THR A 103 3.29 -19.54 -6.51
C THR A 103 4.41 -20.29 -5.76
N THR A 104 4.29 -20.15 -4.42
CA THR A 104 4.51 -21.15 -3.35
C THR A 104 5.91 -21.31 -2.72
N ALA A 105 6.30 -20.34 -1.88
CA ALA A 105 7.01 -20.55 -0.60
C ALA A 105 7.12 -19.19 0.13
N ARG A 106 6.10 -18.76 0.86
CA ARG A 106 5.95 -19.03 2.31
C ARG A 106 7.21 -18.57 3.09
N PRO A 107 7.19 -17.40 3.75
CA PRO A 107 8.27 -16.96 4.64
C PRO A 107 8.34 -17.93 5.82
N ARG A 108 9.18 -19.00 5.75
CA ARG A 108 9.15 -20.20 6.64
C ARG A 108 7.91 -20.16 7.51
N ALA A 109 6.75 -20.32 6.91
CA ALA A 109 5.58 -20.15 7.72
C ALA A 109 5.61 -21.40 8.58
N ALA A 110 5.79 -21.19 9.88
CA ALA A 110 4.95 -21.88 10.83
C ALA A 110 3.63 -22.15 10.10
N LYS A 111 3.20 -23.41 9.98
CA LYS A 111 1.75 -23.67 9.79
C LYS A 111 1.06 -22.57 10.60
N PRO A 112 0.19 -21.71 10.02
CA PRO A 112 -0.50 -20.73 10.84
C PRO A 112 -0.99 -21.56 12.00
N SER A 113 -0.35 -21.35 13.16
CA SER A 113 -0.61 -22.22 14.29
C SER A 113 -2.11 -22.06 14.49
N ALA A 114 -2.82 -23.09 14.94
CA ALA A 114 -4.21 -22.91 15.30
C ALA A 114 -4.37 -21.61 16.14
N ALA A 115 -3.36 -21.25 16.93
CA ALA A 115 -3.19 -19.96 17.60
C ALA A 115 -3.11 -18.70 16.70
N SER A 116 -2.32 -18.66 15.62
CA SER A 116 -2.20 -17.47 14.75
C SER A 116 -3.43 -17.24 13.88
N LYS A 117 -4.08 -18.31 13.41
CA LYS A 117 -5.35 -18.18 12.67
C LYS A 117 -6.51 -17.84 13.63
N ALA A 118 -6.50 -18.38 14.85
CA ALA A 118 -7.45 -18.01 15.89
C ALA A 118 -7.29 -16.54 16.29
N GLU A 119 -6.06 -16.05 16.42
CA GLU A 119 -5.76 -14.65 16.75
C GLU A 119 -6.24 -13.69 15.65
N ASP A 120 -5.96 -13.97 14.38
CA ASP A 120 -6.45 -13.17 13.24
C ASP A 120 -7.98 -13.17 13.14
N THR A 121 -8.61 -14.33 13.38
CA THR A 121 -10.07 -14.45 13.43
C THR A 121 -10.65 -13.65 14.60
N ARG A 122 -10.00 -13.70 15.76
CA ARG A 122 -10.42 -12.95 16.96
C ARG A 122 -10.30 -11.45 16.73
N GLN A 123 -9.19 -10.98 16.17
CA GLN A 123 -9.01 -9.57 15.85
C GLN A 123 -10.05 -9.07 14.84
N THR A 124 -10.36 -9.89 13.83
CA THR A 124 -11.44 -9.60 12.87
C THR A 124 -12.79 -9.53 13.56
N LEU A 125 -13.09 -10.46 14.48
CA LEU A 125 -14.33 -10.47 15.25
C LEU A 125 -14.45 -9.23 16.14
N GLU A 126 -13.39 -8.89 16.87
CA GLU A 126 -13.33 -7.70 17.73
C GLU A 126 -13.52 -6.42 16.91
N MET A 127 -12.91 -6.33 15.72
CA MET A 127 -13.12 -5.21 14.81
C MET A 127 -14.57 -5.14 14.31
N ASN A 128 -15.18 -6.27 13.93
CA ASN A 128 -16.57 -6.32 13.50
C ASN A 128 -17.53 -5.93 14.64
N GLN A 129 -17.25 -6.38 15.88
CA GLN A 129 -18.01 -5.98 17.06
C GLN A 129 -17.92 -4.47 17.30
N ARG A 130 -16.72 -3.89 17.21
CA ARG A 130 -16.53 -2.43 17.33
C ARG A 130 -17.29 -1.66 16.26
N ILE A 131 -17.27 -2.12 15.02
CA ILE A 131 -18.01 -1.48 13.91
C ILE A 131 -19.52 -1.54 14.17
N PHE A 132 -20.04 -2.68 14.63
CA PHE A 132 -21.45 -2.84 14.98
C PHE A 132 -21.87 -1.88 16.10
N LEU A 133 -21.13 -1.86 17.22
CA LEU A 133 -21.43 -0.96 18.34
C LEU A 133 -21.30 0.51 17.94
N HIS A 134 -20.37 0.84 17.05
CA HIS A 134 -20.21 2.21 16.57
C HIS A 134 -21.39 2.72 15.74
N LEU A 135 -22.01 1.87 14.91
CA LEU A 135 -23.24 2.21 14.20
C LEU A 135 -24.35 2.56 15.20
N ILE A 136 -24.53 1.72 16.23
CA ILE A 136 -25.54 1.94 17.28
C ILE A 136 -25.23 3.22 18.06
N ALA A 137 -23.98 3.43 18.46
CA ALA A 137 -23.53 4.64 19.16
C ALA A 137 -23.80 5.91 18.33
N THR A 138 -23.58 5.86 17.02
CA THR A 138 -23.83 6.99 16.12
C THR A 138 -25.32 7.30 16.03
N LEU A 139 -26.18 6.28 15.91
CA LEU A 139 -27.64 6.48 15.89
C LEU A 139 -28.17 6.95 17.25
N GLN A 140 -27.60 6.50 18.35
CA GLN A 140 -27.94 6.97 19.68
C GLN A 140 -27.57 8.44 19.86
N LYS A 141 -26.33 8.82 19.49
CA LYS A 141 -25.83 10.19 19.63
C LYS A 141 -26.65 11.19 18.81
N GLU A 142 -26.97 10.87 17.57
CA GLU A 142 -27.65 11.79 16.66
C GLU A 142 -29.18 11.75 16.83
N GLY A 143 -29.74 10.57 17.13
CA GLY A 143 -31.18 10.32 17.06
C GLY A 143 -31.84 9.77 18.32
N ARG A 144 -31.10 9.48 19.41
CA ARG A 144 -31.62 8.87 20.65
C ARG A 144 -32.36 7.55 20.44
N LEU A 145 -31.89 6.73 19.49
CA LEU A 145 -32.56 5.50 19.10
C LEU A 145 -32.70 4.47 20.24
N LEU A 146 -31.67 4.28 21.05
CA LEU A 146 -31.72 3.32 22.16
C LEU A 146 -32.63 3.81 23.28
N ASP A 147 -32.65 5.12 23.55
CA ASP A 147 -33.58 5.68 24.52
C ASP A 147 -35.02 5.42 24.08
N PHE A 148 -35.32 5.68 22.80
CA PHE A 148 -36.63 5.40 22.23
C PHE A 148 -37.05 3.94 22.34
N PHE A 149 -36.14 2.99 22.08
CA PHE A 149 -36.43 1.56 22.23
C PHE A 149 -36.56 1.09 23.67
N SER A 150 -36.02 1.85 24.62
CA SER A 150 -36.09 1.54 26.05
C SER A 150 -37.31 2.16 26.74
N GLU A 151 -37.96 3.12 26.08
CA GLU A 151 -39.14 3.82 26.60
C GLU A 151 -40.39 2.93 26.58
N ASP A 152 -41.19 2.98 27.65
CA ASP A 152 -42.47 2.29 27.70
C ASP A 152 -43.58 3.16 27.08
N LEU A 153 -44.02 2.78 25.89
CA LEU A 153 -45.02 3.54 25.15
C LEU A 153 -46.46 3.31 25.63
N ALA A 154 -46.72 2.36 26.53
CA ALA A 154 -48.08 1.97 26.92
C ALA A 154 -48.90 3.09 27.59
N GLN A 155 -48.23 4.10 28.15
CA GLN A 155 -48.87 5.21 28.86
C GLN A 155 -49.15 6.44 27.99
N TYR A 156 -48.71 6.43 26.74
CA TYR A 156 -48.81 7.58 25.84
C TYR A 156 -49.87 7.36 24.77
N ASP A 157 -50.52 8.44 24.33
CA ASP A 157 -51.39 8.41 23.16
C ASP A 157 -50.61 8.53 21.84
N ASP A 158 -51.24 8.15 20.73
CA ASP A 158 -50.64 8.20 19.38
C ASP A 158 -50.15 9.60 18.99
N GLY A 159 -50.80 10.65 19.49
CA GLY A 159 -50.42 12.05 19.24
C GLY A 159 -49.10 12.41 19.93
N GLN A 160 -48.96 12.02 21.20
CA GLN A 160 -47.75 12.20 21.99
C GLN A 160 -46.58 11.39 21.43
N ILE A 161 -46.83 10.12 21.09
CA ILE A 161 -45.82 9.26 20.45
C ILE A 161 -45.39 9.87 19.13
N GLY A 162 -46.34 10.26 18.27
CA GLY A 162 -46.05 10.87 16.98
C GLY A 162 -45.29 12.19 17.10
N ALA A 163 -45.50 12.98 18.16
CA ALA A 163 -44.75 14.21 18.41
C ALA A 163 -43.27 13.92 18.75
N ALA A 164 -43.01 12.95 19.63
CA ALA A 164 -41.65 12.58 20.03
C ALA A 164 -40.88 11.86 18.90
N VAL A 165 -41.51 10.89 18.25
CA VAL A 165 -40.86 10.00 17.27
C VAL A 165 -40.43 10.72 15.99
N ARG A 166 -41.15 11.76 15.56
CA ARG A 166 -40.83 12.48 14.32
C ARG A 166 -39.38 13.00 14.31
N ASN A 167 -38.93 13.60 15.40
CA ASN A 167 -37.56 14.11 15.52
C ASN A 167 -36.53 12.98 15.56
N ILE A 168 -36.79 11.93 16.36
CA ILE A 168 -35.95 10.73 16.46
C ILE A 168 -35.76 10.08 15.09
N HIS A 169 -36.88 9.85 14.38
CA HIS A 169 -36.90 9.28 13.04
C HIS A 169 -36.15 10.17 12.03
N GLU A 170 -36.41 11.48 12.02
CA GLU A 170 -35.76 12.41 11.09
C GLU A 170 -34.23 12.42 11.29
N ASN A 171 -33.77 12.45 12.54
CA ASN A 171 -32.35 12.45 12.86
C ASN A 171 -31.67 11.12 12.51
N CYS A 172 -32.30 9.99 12.85
CA CYS A 172 -31.80 8.66 12.45
C CYS A 172 -31.73 8.53 10.92
N LYS A 173 -32.78 8.99 10.21
CA LYS A 173 -32.82 8.99 8.74
C LYS A 173 -31.69 9.83 8.16
N LYS A 174 -31.51 11.08 8.62
CA LYS A 174 -30.41 11.95 8.16
C LYS A 174 -29.04 11.29 8.38
N THR A 175 -28.85 10.67 9.54
CA THR A 175 -27.61 9.97 9.91
C THR A 175 -27.33 8.79 8.97
N ILE A 176 -28.32 7.93 8.73
CA ILE A 176 -28.21 6.80 7.80
C ILE A 176 -27.93 7.29 6.37
N HIS A 177 -28.65 8.32 5.90
CA HIS A 177 -28.43 8.86 4.56
C HIS A 177 -27.04 9.48 4.40
N LYS A 178 -26.54 10.16 5.44
CA LYS A 178 -25.19 10.75 5.46
C LYS A 178 -24.10 9.70 5.28
N TYR A 179 -24.19 8.56 5.99
CA TYR A 179 -23.12 7.57 6.02
C TYR A 179 -23.28 6.41 5.03
N LEU A 180 -24.52 6.02 4.69
CA LEU A 180 -24.81 4.85 3.86
C LEU A 180 -25.42 5.18 2.49
N ALA A 181 -26.04 6.36 2.34
CA ALA A 181 -26.82 6.75 1.17
C ALA A 181 -27.67 5.58 0.59
N PRO A 182 -28.64 5.03 1.36
CA PRO A 182 -29.39 3.84 0.97
C PRO A 182 -30.19 4.04 -0.32
N GLN A 183 -30.25 3.00 -1.14
CA GLN A 183 -31.00 2.96 -2.41
C GLN A 183 -31.75 1.65 -2.57
N ALA A 184 -32.78 1.65 -3.42
CA ALA A 184 -33.47 0.43 -3.79
C ALA A 184 -32.53 -0.54 -4.52
N VAL A 185 -32.66 -1.83 -4.22
CA VAL A 185 -31.99 -2.89 -4.99
C VAL A 185 -32.69 -3.04 -6.34
N VAL A 186 -34.03 -2.94 -6.33
CA VAL A 186 -34.91 -3.04 -7.50
C VAL A 186 -35.49 -1.68 -7.89
N ASP A 187 -35.34 -1.30 -9.15
CA ASP A 187 -35.82 -0.03 -9.73
C ASP A 187 -37.29 -0.10 -10.22
N ARG A 188 -38.12 -0.79 -9.45
CA ARG A 188 -39.57 -0.93 -9.66
C ARG A 188 -40.28 -0.58 -8.36
N GLU A 189 -41.47 -0.02 -8.44
CA GLU A 189 -42.24 0.32 -7.25
C GLU A 189 -42.78 -0.93 -6.56
N GLU A 190 -43.05 -0.83 -5.25
CA GLU A 190 -43.73 -1.91 -4.54
C GLU A 190 -45.15 -2.06 -5.08
N GLY A 191 -45.53 -3.30 -5.39
CA GLY A 191 -46.79 -3.62 -6.07
C GLY A 191 -46.69 -3.74 -7.58
N GLU A 192 -45.57 -3.37 -8.20
CA GLU A 192 -45.37 -3.55 -9.65
C GLU A 192 -44.96 -4.98 -10.01
N GLU A 193 -45.31 -5.40 -11.22
CA GLU A 193 -44.86 -6.66 -11.79
C GLU A 193 -43.39 -6.58 -12.23
N ILE A 194 -42.65 -7.66 -11.97
CA ILE A 194 -41.26 -7.84 -12.38
C ILE A 194 -41.06 -9.25 -12.95
N SER A 195 -40.27 -9.34 -14.02
CA SER A 195 -39.75 -10.61 -14.53
C SER A 195 -38.34 -10.83 -13.96
N VAL A 196 -38.11 -11.99 -13.37
CA VAL A 196 -36.83 -12.40 -12.80
C VAL A 196 -36.22 -13.47 -13.69
N ASP A 197 -35.12 -13.14 -14.35
CA ASP A 197 -34.45 -14.02 -15.30
C ASP A 197 -33.70 -15.17 -14.62
N LYS A 198 -33.19 -16.11 -15.41
CA LYS A 198 -32.49 -17.31 -14.90
C LYS A 198 -31.21 -17.01 -14.14
N ASP A 199 -30.52 -15.93 -14.52
CA ASP A 199 -29.20 -15.58 -13.99
C ASP A 199 -29.30 -14.53 -12.87
N PHE A 200 -30.40 -14.50 -12.13
CA PHE A 200 -30.60 -13.54 -11.04
C PHE A 200 -29.67 -13.83 -9.84
N ASP A 201 -29.25 -12.77 -9.14
CA ASP A 201 -28.44 -12.91 -7.92
C ASP A 201 -29.33 -13.17 -6.69
N ALA A 202 -29.15 -14.33 -6.05
CA ALA A 202 -29.87 -14.72 -4.84
C ALA A 202 -29.55 -13.84 -3.62
N ASN A 203 -28.47 -13.06 -3.65
CA ASN A 203 -28.16 -12.06 -2.62
C ASN A 203 -28.95 -10.76 -2.82
N GLU A 204 -29.40 -10.48 -4.04
CA GLU A 204 -30.16 -9.26 -4.36
C GLU A 204 -31.67 -9.49 -4.37
N LEU A 205 -32.10 -10.65 -4.89
CA LEU A 205 -33.51 -10.98 -5.05
C LEU A 205 -33.87 -12.23 -4.25
N LYS A 206 -34.73 -12.04 -3.24
CA LYS A 206 -35.36 -13.14 -2.51
C LYS A 206 -36.73 -13.43 -3.12
N LEU A 207 -36.87 -14.59 -3.75
CA LEU A 207 -38.16 -15.07 -4.24
C LEU A 207 -39.02 -15.56 -3.06
N VAL A 208 -40.27 -15.10 -2.99
CA VAL A 208 -41.23 -15.44 -1.91
C VAL A 208 -42.52 -15.95 -2.54
N GLY A 209 -43.08 -17.04 -1.99
CA GLY A 209 -44.31 -17.67 -2.46
C GLY A 209 -44.08 -19.05 -3.08
N ASN A 210 -44.95 -19.46 -3.99
CA ASN A 210 -44.85 -20.76 -4.67
C ASN A 210 -43.86 -20.70 -5.85
N VAL A 211 -42.57 -20.87 -5.56
CA VAL A 211 -41.49 -20.82 -6.55
C VAL A 211 -41.32 -22.21 -7.18
N THR A 212 -42.25 -22.58 -8.06
CA THR A 212 -42.19 -23.84 -8.83
C THR A 212 -41.91 -23.56 -10.30
N GLY A 213 -41.11 -24.42 -10.93
CA GLY A 213 -40.74 -24.31 -12.35
C GLY A 213 -39.35 -23.72 -12.55
N HIS A 214 -39.06 -23.31 -13.79
CA HIS A 214 -37.78 -22.72 -14.16
C HIS A 214 -37.98 -21.23 -14.51
N PRO A 215 -36.97 -20.38 -14.25
CA PRO A 215 -37.01 -18.99 -14.70
C PRO A 215 -37.23 -18.86 -16.22
N PRO A 216 -37.74 -17.72 -16.72
CA PRO A 216 -38.01 -16.50 -15.97
C PRO A 216 -39.26 -16.59 -15.08
N PHE A 217 -39.15 -16.12 -13.83
CA PHE A 217 -40.28 -16.03 -12.92
C PHE A 217 -40.98 -14.68 -13.10
N LYS A 218 -42.31 -14.68 -13.05
CA LYS A 218 -43.09 -13.44 -12.94
C LYS A 218 -43.57 -13.29 -11.50
N GLY A 219 -43.34 -12.11 -10.94
CA GLY A 219 -43.74 -11.80 -9.56
C GLY A 219 -44.11 -10.35 -9.40
N ILE A 220 -44.58 -10.00 -8.20
CA ILE A 220 -44.88 -8.63 -7.78
C ILE A 220 -43.81 -8.22 -6.78
N VAL A 221 -43.24 -7.04 -6.94
CA VAL A 221 -42.25 -6.49 -6.00
C VAL A 221 -42.95 -6.23 -4.66
N ARG A 222 -42.63 -7.02 -3.64
CA ARG A 222 -43.18 -6.84 -2.28
C ARG A 222 -42.36 -5.88 -1.43
N HIS A 223 -41.06 -5.84 -1.66
CA HIS A 223 -40.14 -4.91 -1.04
C HIS A 223 -38.97 -4.70 -1.98
N ARG A 224 -38.56 -3.45 -2.21
CA ARG A 224 -37.54 -3.10 -3.23
C ARG A 224 -36.11 -3.43 -2.82
N GLY A 225 -35.91 -3.83 -1.56
CA GLY A 225 -34.61 -4.05 -0.96
C GLY A 225 -33.87 -2.75 -0.68
N TRP A 226 -32.79 -2.83 0.09
CA TRP A 226 -31.90 -1.71 0.35
C TRP A 226 -30.47 -2.11 0.02
N ARG A 227 -29.80 -1.32 -0.82
CA ARG A 227 -28.36 -1.37 -1.07
C ARG A 227 -27.72 -0.05 -0.68
N THR A 228 -26.48 -0.14 -0.23
CA THR A 228 -25.67 1.01 0.16
C THR A 228 -24.96 1.56 -1.08
N ARG A 229 -25.10 2.85 -1.37
CA ARG A 229 -24.33 3.49 -2.47
C ARG A 229 -22.93 3.91 -2.02
N LYS A 230 -22.78 4.28 -0.75
CA LYS A 230 -21.55 4.81 -0.18
C LYS A 230 -21.39 4.32 1.25
N ILE A 231 -20.17 4.03 1.67
CA ILE A 231 -19.87 3.77 3.09
C ILE A 231 -18.88 4.85 3.53
N ASP A 232 -19.38 5.84 4.27
CA ASP A 232 -18.55 6.79 5.01
C ASP A 232 -18.58 6.40 6.49
N LEU A 233 -17.47 5.88 7.00
CA LEU A 233 -17.37 5.56 8.42
C LEU A 233 -17.02 6.83 9.20
N PRO A 234 -17.75 7.16 10.29
CA PRO A 234 -17.32 8.21 11.21
C PRO A 234 -15.97 7.84 11.84
N THR A 235 -15.19 8.83 12.23
CA THR A 235 -13.88 8.59 12.84
C THR A 235 -14.05 7.90 14.21
N LEU A 236 -13.53 6.68 14.31
CA LEU A 236 -13.43 5.95 15.57
C LEU A 236 -12.33 6.57 16.44
N SER A 237 -12.70 7.30 17.50
CA SER A 237 -11.75 7.70 18.53
C SER A 237 -11.39 6.47 19.37
N GLY A 238 -10.23 5.86 19.10
CA GLY A 238 -9.77 4.62 19.74
C GLY A 238 -9.43 4.72 21.24
N GLN A 239 -9.87 5.77 21.94
CA GLN A 239 -9.59 6.00 23.35
C GLN A 239 -10.72 5.57 24.30
N GLN A 240 -11.92 5.28 23.79
CA GLN A 240 -13.05 4.87 24.61
C GLN A 240 -13.17 3.35 24.70
N ASP A 241 -13.62 2.85 25.85
CA ASP A 241 -13.95 1.44 26.05
C ASP A 241 -14.97 1.01 24.99
N PRO A 242 -14.67 -0.01 24.15
CA PRO A 242 -15.56 -0.45 23.09
C PRO A 242 -16.91 -0.98 23.60
N GLY A 243 -17.03 -1.33 24.89
CA GLY A 243 -18.30 -1.74 25.50
C GLY A 243 -19.28 -0.60 25.79
N ILE A 244 -18.81 0.65 25.78
CA ILE A 244 -19.64 1.82 26.09
C ILE A 244 -20.24 2.37 24.79
N ILE A 245 -21.57 2.26 24.64
CA ILE A 245 -22.29 2.75 23.46
C ILE A 245 -22.46 4.28 23.49
N ALA A 246 -22.84 4.82 24.64
CA ALA A 246 -22.92 6.26 24.88
C ALA A 246 -22.50 6.55 26.33
N PRO A 247 -21.66 7.57 26.59
CA PRO A 247 -21.29 7.94 27.95
C PRO A 247 -22.50 8.50 28.70
N ALA A 248 -22.53 8.29 30.02
CA ALA A 248 -23.50 8.98 30.87
C ALA A 248 -23.17 10.48 30.91
N GLU A 249 -24.18 11.32 30.67
CA GLU A 249 -24.07 12.77 30.78
C GLU A 249 -24.41 13.18 32.22
N ILE A 250 -23.44 13.73 32.93
CA ILE A 250 -23.58 14.18 34.33
C ILE A 250 -23.41 15.69 34.34
N GLU A 251 -24.47 16.41 34.73
CA GLU A 251 -24.40 17.85 34.97
C GLU A 251 -23.70 18.10 36.33
N ILE A 252 -22.64 18.93 36.33
CA ILE A 252 -21.95 19.34 37.56
C ILE A 252 -22.67 20.55 38.13
N ILE A 253 -23.07 20.45 39.40
CA ILE A 253 -23.75 21.49 40.17
C ILE A 253 -22.72 22.34 40.94
#